data_AF-A0A536BN24-F1
#
_entry.id   AF-A0A536BN24-F1
#
_cell.length_a   1.000
_cell.length_b   1.000
_cell.length_c   1.000
_cell.angle_alpha   90.00
_cell.angle_beta   90.00
_cell.angle_gamma   90.00
#
_symmetry.space_group_name_H-M   'P 1'
#
loop_
_entity.id
_entity.type
_entity.pdbx_description
1 polymer ?
#
loop_
_entity_poly.entity_id
_entity_poly.type
_entity_poly.pdbx_seq_one_letter_code
_entity_poly.pdbx_strand_id
1 'polypeptide(L)'
;MLSRALVACLLALSLCGCGAAASPATGTVTGHVQIRACGGAYRPEQTGCPARPMTGATLTFQLIDRSSASTTTTDSSGAYRIDLKPGSYVVQVMEGSAKRALAGPRTVTVVAGKTVTADFIYTIQLL
;
A
#
# COMPACT_ATOMS: atom_id res chain seq x y z
N MET A 1 -22.41 68.26 27.14
CA MET A 1 -21.04 68.74 26.86
C MET A 1 -20.13 68.06 27.89
N LEU A 2 -19.26 67.09 27.64
CA LEU A 2 -18.65 66.50 26.45
C LEU A 2 -18.31 65.01 26.72
N SER A 3 -18.46 64.18 25.67
CA SER A 3 -17.55 63.10 25.20
C SER A 3 -17.20 61.90 26.12
N ARG A 4 -17.68 60.67 25.87
CA ARG A 4 -17.22 59.68 24.86
C ARG A 4 -15.72 59.34 24.88
N ALA A 5 -15.38 58.19 25.47
CA ALA A 5 -14.25 57.32 25.12
C ALA A 5 -14.54 55.93 25.76
N LEU A 6 -15.18 54.96 25.10
CA LEU A 6 -14.65 54.10 24.04
C LEU A 6 -13.22 53.63 24.33
N VAL A 7 -13.05 52.58 25.14
CA VAL A 7 -12.03 51.56 24.90
C VAL A 7 -12.63 50.20 25.21
N ALA A 8 -13.15 49.58 24.15
CA ALA A 8 -13.53 48.19 24.10
C ALA A 8 -12.28 47.32 24.26
N CYS A 9 -12.12 46.66 25.39
CA CYS A 9 -11.15 45.57 25.56
C CYS A 9 -11.78 44.28 25.01
N LEU A 10 -11.91 44.24 23.68
CA LEU A 10 -12.26 43.05 22.90
C LEU A 10 -11.01 42.59 22.14
N LEU A 11 -10.87 41.28 22.00
CA LEU A 11 -9.85 40.51 21.26
C LEU A 11 -8.50 40.32 22.00
N ALA A 12 -8.01 39.11 22.25
CA ALA A 12 -8.35 37.81 21.70
C ALA A 12 -8.04 36.72 22.73
N LEU A 13 -9.07 35.99 23.18
CA LEU A 13 -8.89 34.72 23.87
C LEU A 13 -8.46 33.68 22.82
N SER A 14 -7.18 33.37 22.85
CA SER A 14 -6.52 32.27 22.19
C SER A 14 -7.06 30.92 22.68
N LEU A 15 -8.15 30.43 22.06
CA LEU A 15 -8.51 29.01 22.16
C LEU A 15 -7.77 28.23 21.07
N CYS A 16 -6.54 27.86 21.41
CA CYS A 16 -5.83 26.74 20.81
C CYS A 16 -6.61 25.46 21.17
N GLY A 17 -6.97 24.65 20.16
CA GLY A 17 -7.45 23.28 20.40
C GLY A 17 -8.86 23.02 19.89
N CYS A 18 -8.95 22.57 18.64
CA CYS A 18 -9.33 21.18 18.38
C CYS A 18 -8.97 20.90 16.91
N GLY A 19 -7.72 20.52 16.68
CA GLY A 19 -7.39 19.79 15.47
C GLY A 19 -8.12 18.46 15.56
N ALA A 20 -9.33 18.39 15.02
CA ALA A 20 -9.96 17.10 14.72
C ALA A 20 -9.00 16.40 13.76
N ALA A 21 -8.12 15.56 14.29
CA ALA A 21 -7.35 14.65 13.49
C ALA A 21 -8.39 13.80 12.77
N ALA A 22 -8.68 14.15 11.52
CA ALA A 22 -9.60 13.40 10.69
C ALA A 22 -9.15 11.94 10.77
N SER A 23 -10.01 11.07 11.31
CA SER A 23 -9.66 9.66 11.42
C SER A 23 -9.28 9.18 10.02
N PRO A 24 -8.12 8.55 9.86
CA PRO A 24 -7.61 8.23 8.54
C PRO A 24 -8.60 7.33 7.82
N ALA A 25 -9.13 7.80 6.69
CA ALA A 25 -10.14 7.07 5.91
C ALA A 25 -9.56 5.85 5.18
N THR A 26 -8.23 5.73 5.14
CA THR A 26 -7.48 4.68 4.45
C THR A 26 -6.35 4.15 5.32
N GLY A 27 -5.90 2.94 5.02
CA GLY A 27 -4.60 2.41 5.43
C GLY A 27 -3.67 2.31 4.21
N THR A 28 -2.37 2.24 4.47
CA THR A 28 -1.36 2.10 3.41
C THR A 28 -0.92 0.65 3.32
N VAL A 29 -0.80 0.12 2.10
CA VAL A 29 -0.04 -1.10 1.82
C VAL A 29 1.25 -0.74 1.09
N THR A 30 2.35 -1.34 1.53
CA THR A 30 3.68 -1.22 0.93
C THR A 30 4.29 -2.60 0.75
N GLY A 31 5.33 -2.71 -0.07
CA GLY A 31 6.08 -3.95 -0.20
C GLY A 31 6.92 -3.95 -1.47
N HIS A 32 7.57 -5.07 -1.72
CA HIS A 32 8.35 -5.32 -2.93
C HIS A 32 7.81 -6.53 -3.68
N VAL A 33 7.89 -6.47 -5.01
CA VAL A 33 7.69 -7.63 -5.88
C VAL A 33 9.02 -8.00 -6.51
N GLN A 34 9.42 -9.26 -6.35
CA GLN A 34 10.67 -9.78 -6.88
C GLN A 34 10.44 -10.94 -7.83
N ILE A 35 11.33 -11.08 -8.82
CA ILE A 35 11.45 -12.24 -9.68
C ILE A 35 12.60 -13.09 -9.17
N ARG A 36 12.30 -14.32 -8.78
CA ARG A 36 13.30 -15.35 -8.44
C ARG A 36 13.43 -16.31 -9.61
N ALA A 37 14.63 -16.44 -10.15
CA ALA A 37 14.92 -17.39 -11.22
C ALA A 37 15.72 -18.56 -10.66
N CYS A 38 15.12 -19.75 -10.63
CA CYS A 38 15.81 -20.97 -10.23
C CYS A 38 16.08 -21.83 -11.47
N GLY A 39 17.32 -22.27 -11.64
CA GLY A 39 17.69 -23.21 -12.70
C GLY A 39 17.38 -24.66 -12.31
N GLY A 40 17.10 -25.49 -13.32
CA GLY A 40 16.86 -26.93 -13.16
C GLY A 40 15.50 -27.26 -12.52
N ALA A 41 15.37 -28.46 -11.97
CA ALA A 41 14.18 -28.92 -11.26
C ALA A 41 14.02 -28.14 -9.94
N TYR A 42 13.44 -26.95 -10.03
CA TYR A 42 13.19 -26.05 -8.90
C TYR A 42 12.48 -26.79 -7.77
N ARG A 43 13.03 -26.65 -6.55
CA ARG A 43 12.39 -27.09 -5.31
C ARG A 43 11.99 -25.86 -4.50
N PRO A 44 10.78 -25.83 -3.89
CA PRO A 44 10.36 -24.72 -3.05
C PRO A 44 11.35 -24.30 -1.96
N GLU A 45 12.15 -25.25 -1.46
CA GLU A 45 13.14 -25.06 -0.40
C GLU A 45 14.54 -24.67 -0.92
N GLN A 46 14.70 -24.54 -2.24
CA GLN A 46 15.98 -24.20 -2.84
C GLN A 46 16.35 -22.74 -2.52
N THR A 47 17.38 -22.59 -1.69
CA THR A 47 18.00 -21.31 -1.36
C THR A 47 19.05 -20.93 -2.39
N GLY A 48 19.31 -19.62 -2.55
CA GLY A 48 20.41 -19.13 -3.40
C GLY A 48 20.06 -18.90 -4.87
N CYS A 49 18.78 -18.99 -5.26
CA CYS A 49 18.38 -18.55 -6.58
C CYS A 49 18.53 -17.02 -6.71
N PRO A 50 19.08 -16.50 -7.83
CA PRO A 50 19.14 -15.07 -8.05
C PRO A 50 17.73 -14.46 -8.05
N ALA A 51 17.60 -13.35 -7.32
CA ALA A 51 16.39 -12.55 -7.27
C ALA A 51 16.67 -11.15 -7.81
N ARG A 52 15.71 -10.59 -8.55
CA ARG A 52 15.74 -9.21 -9.04
C ARG A 52 14.40 -8.53 -8.80
N PRO A 53 14.36 -7.19 -8.71
CA PRO A 53 13.11 -6.44 -8.73
C PRO A 53 12.22 -6.79 -9.93
N MET A 54 10.92 -6.91 -9.70
CA MET A 54 9.92 -6.91 -10.76
C MET A 54 9.49 -5.46 -10.99
N THR A 55 10.06 -4.79 -11.99
CA THR A 55 9.71 -3.40 -12.34
C THR A 55 8.50 -3.37 -13.28
N GLY A 56 7.63 -2.36 -13.12
CA GLY A 56 6.49 -2.15 -14.02
C GLY A 56 5.36 -3.18 -13.90
N ALA A 57 5.36 -4.05 -12.89
CA ALA A 57 4.26 -4.97 -12.64
C ALA A 57 3.05 -4.23 -12.07
N THR A 58 1.87 -4.57 -12.57
CA THR A 58 0.60 -4.02 -12.08
C THR A 58 0.03 -4.95 -11.02
N LEU A 59 -0.09 -4.45 -9.79
CA LEU A 59 -0.80 -5.10 -8.70
C LEU A 59 -2.25 -4.65 -8.70
N THR A 60 -3.18 -5.60 -8.58
CA THR A 60 -4.60 -5.35 -8.36
C THR A 60 -5.00 -5.86 -6.98
N PHE A 61 -5.39 -4.95 -6.11
CA PHE A 61 -5.95 -5.22 -4.80
C PHE A 61 -7.47 -5.25 -4.91
N GLN A 62 -8.05 -6.44 -4.79
CA GLN A 62 -9.49 -6.66 -4.88
C GLN A 62 -10.03 -7.04 -3.49
N LEU A 63 -11.00 -6.28 -2.96
CA LEU A 63 -11.71 -6.69 -1.74
C LEU A 63 -12.32 -8.08 -1.93
N ILE A 64 -12.27 -8.90 -0.89
CA ILE A 64 -12.80 -10.28 -0.92
C ILE A 64 -14.28 -10.31 -1.32
N ASP A 65 -15.07 -9.34 -0.89
CA ASP A 65 -16.50 -9.18 -1.23
C ASP A 65 -16.75 -8.68 -2.67
N ARG A 66 -15.68 -8.42 -3.43
CA ARG A 66 -15.69 -7.93 -4.80
C ARG A 66 -16.25 -6.50 -4.99
N SER A 67 -16.47 -5.75 -3.91
CA SER A 67 -17.08 -4.41 -3.96
C SER A 67 -16.14 -3.30 -4.46
N SER A 68 -14.83 -3.48 -4.33
CA SER A 68 -13.84 -2.49 -4.76
C SER A 68 -12.53 -3.13 -5.19
N ALA A 69 -11.95 -2.58 -6.25
CA ALA A 69 -10.61 -2.90 -6.72
C ALA A 69 -9.78 -1.62 -6.86
N SER A 70 -8.49 -1.72 -6.59
CA SER A 70 -7.54 -0.63 -6.84
C SER A 70 -6.23 -1.20 -7.34
N THR A 71 -5.53 -0.43 -8.16
CA THR A 71 -4.29 -0.88 -8.79
C THR A 71 -3.12 0.03 -8.44
N THR A 72 -1.92 -0.53 -8.44
CA THR A 72 -0.65 0.21 -8.35
C THR A 72 0.39 -0.50 -9.19
N THR A 73 1.47 0.21 -9.52
CA THR A 73 2.56 -0.34 -10.33
C THR A 73 3.86 -0.27 -9.53
N THR A 74 4.65 -1.34 -9.62
CA THR A 74 5.98 -1.39 -8.99
C THR A 74 6.97 -0.46 -9.69
N ASP A 75 7.80 0.22 -8.91
CA ASP A 75 8.87 1.10 -9.41
C ASP A 75 10.12 0.32 -9.88
N SER A 76 11.20 1.05 -10.19
CA SER A 76 12.49 0.48 -10.65
C SER A 76 13.19 -0.40 -9.60
N SER A 77 12.88 -0.22 -8.33
CA SER A 77 13.35 -1.07 -7.23
C SER A 77 12.40 -2.26 -6.96
N GLY A 78 11.29 -2.34 -7.68
CA GLY A 78 10.24 -3.35 -7.46
C GLY A 78 9.34 -3.01 -6.28
N ALA A 79 9.50 -1.83 -5.67
CA ALA A 79 8.70 -1.38 -4.56
C ALA A 79 7.35 -0.86 -5.05
N TYR A 80 6.33 -0.98 -4.22
CA TYR A 80 5.01 -0.38 -4.46
C TYR A 80 4.46 0.24 -3.18
N ARG A 81 3.56 1.20 -3.37
CA ARG A 81 2.76 1.82 -2.31
C ARG A 81 1.35 2.08 -2.83
N ILE A 82 0.34 1.83 -2.00
CA ILE A 82 -1.06 2.13 -2.31
C ILE A 82 -1.84 2.39 -1.03
N ASP A 83 -2.69 3.41 -1.05
CA ASP A 83 -3.63 3.68 0.04
C ASP A 83 -4.99 3.07 -0.29
N LEU A 84 -5.53 2.27 0.63
CA LEU A 84 -6.74 1.48 0.45
C LEU A 84 -7.71 1.72 1.60
N LYS A 85 -9.00 1.55 1.34
CA LYS A 85 -10.00 1.53 2.41
C LYS A 85 -9.73 0.34 3.35
N PRO A 86 -10.12 0.42 4.62
CA PRO A 86 -10.03 -0.72 5.51
C PRO A 86 -10.78 -1.94 4.97
N GLY A 87 -10.19 -3.12 5.05
CA GLY A 87 -10.76 -4.35 4.51
C GLY A 87 -9.70 -5.40 4.20
N SER A 88 -10.16 -6.57 3.77
CA SER A 88 -9.30 -7.70 3.39
C SER A 88 -9.27 -7.86 1.88
N TYR A 89 -8.07 -7.87 1.32
CA TYR A 89 -7.82 -7.84 -0.12
C TYR A 89 -7.13 -9.11 -0.60
N VAL A 90 -7.56 -9.61 -1.76
CA VAL A 90 -6.80 -10.56 -2.58
C VAL A 90 -5.98 -9.77 -3.57
N VAL A 91 -4.72 -10.17 -3.77
CA VAL A 91 -3.79 -9.48 -4.66
C VAL A 91 -3.56 -10.32 -5.93
N GLN A 92 -3.70 -9.69 -7.09
CA GLN A 92 -3.31 -10.25 -8.38
C GLN A 92 -2.19 -9.41 -8.97
N VAL A 93 -1.21 -10.04 -9.63
CA VAL A 93 -0.11 -9.32 -10.25
C VAL A 93 0.01 -9.68 -11.72
N MET A 94 0.15 -8.64 -12.53
CA MET A 94 0.32 -8.70 -13.97
C MET A 94 1.69 -8.16 -14.36
N GLU A 95 2.41 -8.91 -15.18
CA GLU A 95 3.60 -8.45 -15.88
C GLU A 95 3.23 -8.30 -17.36
N GLY A 96 3.05 -7.05 -17.81
CA GLY A 96 2.38 -6.78 -19.09
C GLY A 96 0.94 -7.30 -19.06
N SER A 97 0.59 -8.23 -19.96
CA SER A 97 -0.74 -8.87 -20.04
C SER A 97 -0.82 -10.23 -19.35
N ALA A 98 0.29 -10.73 -18.79
CA ALA A 98 0.35 -12.07 -18.21
C ALA A 98 0.14 -12.05 -16.70
N LYS A 99 -0.81 -12.87 -16.22
CA LYS A 99 -1.00 -13.12 -14.78
C LYS A 99 0.19 -13.89 -14.22
N ARG A 100 0.71 -13.48 -13.06
CA ARG A 100 1.80 -14.17 -12.36
C ARG A 100 1.30 -14.77 -11.04
N ALA A 101 1.67 -16.02 -10.80
CA ALA A 101 1.46 -16.68 -9.52
C ALA A 101 2.59 -16.30 -8.56
N LEU A 102 2.23 -15.75 -7.41
CA LEU A 102 3.20 -15.22 -6.44
C LEU A 102 3.22 -16.04 -5.16
N ALA A 103 4.40 -16.21 -4.60
CA ALA A 103 4.58 -16.49 -3.19
C ALA A 103 4.44 -15.19 -2.39
N GLY A 104 3.77 -15.23 -1.24
CA GLY A 104 3.49 -14.06 -0.41
C GLY A 104 2.18 -14.24 0.37
N PRO A 105 1.72 -13.19 1.08
CA PRO A 105 0.44 -13.24 1.79
C PRO A 105 -0.72 -13.45 0.80
N ARG A 106 -1.53 -14.48 1.05
CA ARG A 106 -2.74 -14.76 0.24
C ARG A 106 -3.80 -13.66 0.37
N THR A 107 -3.80 -12.99 1.51
CA THR A 107 -4.73 -11.90 1.83
C THR A 107 -3.98 -10.81 2.56
N VAL A 108 -4.27 -9.56 2.22
CA VAL A 108 -3.73 -8.37 2.89
C VAL A 108 -4.86 -7.66 3.61
N THR A 109 -4.78 -7.58 4.94
CA THR A 109 -5.77 -6.86 5.76
C THR A 109 -5.30 -5.43 5.99
N VAL A 110 -6.07 -4.47 5.50
CA VAL A 110 -5.81 -3.04 5.62
C VAL A 110 -6.62 -2.49 6.79
N VAL A 111 -5.95 -1.71 7.64
CA VAL A 111 -6.56 -1.00 8.76
C VAL A 111 -6.33 0.50 8.59
N ALA A 112 -7.37 1.29 8.82
CA ALA A 112 -7.32 2.75 8.78
C ALA A 112 -6.12 3.29 9.58
N GLY A 113 -5.34 4.18 8.96
CA GLY A 113 -4.20 4.84 9.59
C GLY A 113 -2.96 3.98 9.80
N LYS A 114 -3.00 2.69 9.43
CA LYS A 114 -1.86 1.79 9.56
C LYS A 114 -1.16 1.60 8.23
N THR A 115 0.15 1.34 8.30
CA THR A 115 0.91 0.82 7.17
C THR A 115 1.09 -0.68 7.33
N VAL A 116 0.80 -1.43 6.26
CA VAL A 116 0.94 -2.88 6.18
C VAL A 116 1.99 -3.19 5.12
N THR A 117 2.88 -4.12 5.42
CA THR A 117 3.88 -4.60 4.45
C THR A 117 3.47 -5.95 3.90
N ALA A 118 3.50 -6.10 2.58
CA ALA A 118 3.20 -7.34 1.87
C ALA A 118 4.19 -7.53 0.72
N ASP A 119 5.16 -8.41 0.92
CA ASP A 119 6.15 -8.72 -0.11
C ASP A 119 5.72 -9.95 -0.93
N PHE A 120 6.06 -9.92 -2.22
CA PHE A 120 5.68 -10.96 -3.17
C PHE A 120 6.85 -11.43 -4.01
N ILE A 121 6.89 -12.73 -4.31
CA ILE A 121 7.93 -13.32 -5.14
C ILE A 121 7.31 -14.16 -6.26
N TYR A 122 7.58 -13.78 -7.50
CA TYR A 122 7.33 -14.60 -8.67
C TYR A 122 8.51 -15.54 -8.90
N THR A 123 8.27 -16.84 -8.92
CA THR A 123 9.34 -17.82 -9.19
C THR A 123 9.22 -18.34 -10.62
N ILE A 124 10.27 -18.14 -11.41
CA ILE A 124 10.39 -18.72 -12.75
C ILE A 124 10.98 -20.11 -12.61
N GLN A 125 10.26 -21.11 -13.13
CA GLN A 125 10.77 -22.46 -13.30
C GLN A 125 11.32 -22.60 -14.72
N LEU A 126 12.64 -22.66 -14.83
CA LEU A 126 13.32 -22.92 -16.09
C LEU A 126 13.31 -24.43 -16.31
N LEU A 127 12.41 -24.89 -17.18
CA LEU A 127 12.32 -26.30 -17.62
C LEU A 127 13.48 -26.67 -18.54
#